data_AF-A0A251XM94-F1
#
_entry.id   AF-A0A251XM94-F1
#
_cell.length_a   1.000
_cell.length_b   1.000
_cell.length_c   1.000
_cell.angle_alpha   90.00
_cell.angle_beta   90.00
_cell.angle_gamma   90.00
#
_symmetry.space_group_name_H-M   'P 1'
#
loop_
_entity.id
_entity.type
_entity.pdbx_description
1 polymer ?
#
loop_
_entity_poly.entity_id
_entity_poly.type
_entity_poly.pdbx_seq_one_letter_code
_entity_poly.pdbx_strand_id
1 'polypeptide(L)'
;MVFTVMAAPPQIEFQIERKRITDSLSKRQAAGEDLGGRRQAFTDSQVANAARLIDAGEPATQLARVTGMSRATLYPDFRTFRKPKQQPRSRVGRPPSISPLAPLPGPFRRTGLLR
;
A
#
# COMPACT_ATOMS: atom_id res chain seq x y z
N MET A 1 -19.38 -28.87 -2.48
CA MET A 1 -20.28 -27.69 -2.38
C MET A 1 -20.52 -27.24 -0.95
N VAL A 2 -20.77 -28.15 0.01
CA VAL A 2 -21.02 -27.79 1.43
C VAL A 2 -19.85 -27.05 2.09
N PHE A 3 -18.60 -27.46 1.81
CA PHE A 3 -17.41 -26.78 2.35
C PHE A 3 -17.28 -25.31 1.93
N THR A 4 -17.67 -24.97 0.69
CA THR A 4 -17.65 -23.58 0.21
C THR A 4 -18.68 -22.72 0.92
N VAL A 5 -19.85 -23.28 1.21
CA VAL A 5 -20.91 -22.60 1.98
C VAL A 5 -20.49 -22.41 3.43
N MET A 6 -19.88 -23.43 4.05
CA MET A 6 -19.36 -23.33 5.42
C MET A 6 -18.16 -22.39 5.57
N ALA A 7 -17.41 -22.15 4.49
CA ALA A 7 -16.32 -21.18 4.48
C ALA A 7 -16.79 -19.72 4.39
N ALA A 8 -18.04 -19.45 3.96
CA ALA A 8 -18.51 -18.10 3.75
C ALA A 8 -18.65 -17.27 5.06
N PRO A 9 -19.25 -17.78 6.15
CA PRO A 9 -19.32 -17.05 7.42
C PRO A 9 -17.96 -16.64 8.02
N PRO A 10 -16.96 -17.54 8.19
CA PRO A 10 -15.66 -17.15 8.73
C PRO A 10 -14.89 -16.20 7.80
N GLN A 11 -15.16 -16.24 6.49
CA GLN A 11 -14.55 -15.31 5.52
C GLN A 11 -15.02 -13.87 5.73
N ILE A 12 -16.27 -13.65 6.12
CA ILE A 12 -16.80 -12.31 6.41
C ILE A 12 -16.27 -11.80 7.75
N GLU A 13 -16.25 -12.66 8.77
CA GLU A 13 -15.72 -12.31 10.09
C GLU A 13 -14.24 -11.88 10.01
N PHE A 14 -13.41 -12.66 9.30
CA PHE A 14 -12.02 -12.32 9.04
C PHE A 14 -11.86 -10.97 8.33
N GLN A 15 -12.73 -10.65 7.37
CA GLN A 15 -12.68 -9.37 6.66
C GLN A 15 -13.01 -8.19 7.58
N ILE A 16 -13.96 -8.35 8.50
CA ILE A 16 -14.31 -7.31 9.48
C ILE A 16 -13.14 -7.07 10.43
N GLU A 17 -12.52 -8.12 10.94
CA GLU A 17 -11.37 -8.00 11.83
C GLU A 17 -10.17 -7.36 11.12
N ARG A 18 -9.85 -7.84 9.91
CA ARG A 18 -8.78 -7.26 9.09
C ARG A 18 -9.03 -5.79 8.79
N LYS A 19 -10.28 -5.39 8.54
CA LYS A 19 -10.64 -3.98 8.32
C LYS A 19 -10.32 -3.15 9.56
N ARG A 20 -10.68 -3.62 10.76
CA ARG A 20 -10.36 -2.92 12.01
C ARG A 20 -8.84 -2.76 12.22
N ILE A 21 -8.07 -3.81 11.96
CA ILE A 21 -6.61 -3.76 12.04
C ILE A 21 -6.06 -2.71 11.06
N THR A 22 -6.51 -2.75 9.81
CA THR A 22 -6.08 -1.82 8.76
C THR A 22 -6.46 -0.36 9.10
N ASP A 23 -7.68 -0.15 9.60
CA ASP A 23 -8.16 1.17 10.04
C ASP A 23 -7.29 1.70 11.19
N SER A 24 -6.94 0.85 12.17
CA SER A 24 -6.04 1.23 13.27
C SER A 24 -4.63 1.57 12.80
N LEU A 25 -4.10 0.82 11.81
CA LEU A 25 -2.78 1.07 11.26
C LEU A 25 -2.77 2.37 10.45
N SER A 26 -3.83 2.66 9.70
CA SER A 26 -3.95 3.92 8.96
C SER A 26 -3.96 5.14 9.89
N LYS A 27 -4.63 5.05 11.04
CA LYS A 27 -4.64 6.10 12.07
C LYS A 27 -3.25 6.31 12.67
N ARG A 28 -2.56 5.23 13.06
CA ARG A 28 -1.19 5.27 13.57
C ARG A 28 -0.21 5.83 12.53
N GLN A 29 -0.39 5.45 11.27
CA GLN A 29 0.44 5.93 10.17
C GLN A 29 0.25 7.44 9.93
N ALA A 30 -0.98 7.95 10.02
CA ALA A 30 -1.27 9.37 9.91
C ALA A 30 -0.71 10.17 11.10
N ALA A 31 -0.72 9.60 12.30
CA ALA A 31 -0.10 10.17 13.50
C ALA A 31 1.43 10.09 13.51
N GLY A 32 2.04 9.31 12.60
CA GLY A 32 3.48 9.07 12.57
C GLY A 32 3.98 8.13 13.67
N GLU A 33 3.08 7.35 14.27
CA GLU A 33 3.40 6.39 15.33
C GLU A 33 4.09 5.13 14.77
N ASP A 34 4.77 4.38 15.64
CA ASP A 34 5.43 3.13 15.28
C ASP A 34 4.41 2.11 14.76
N LEU A 35 4.59 1.67 13.51
CA LEU A 35 3.74 0.69 12.85
C LEU A 35 4.15 -0.75 13.18
N GLY A 36 5.20 -0.93 13.97
CA GLY A 36 5.78 -2.23 14.28
C GLY A 36 6.45 -2.88 13.07
N GLY A 37 6.76 -4.16 13.19
CA GLY A 37 7.50 -4.91 12.18
C GLY A 37 9.02 -4.77 12.33
N ARG A 38 9.75 -5.06 11.25
CA ARG A 38 11.21 -5.04 11.27
C ARG A 38 11.70 -3.59 11.34
N ARG A 39 12.32 -3.24 12.46
CA ARG A 39 13.01 -1.96 12.61
C ARG A 39 14.13 -1.83 11.58
N GLN A 40 14.35 -0.61 11.11
CA GLN A 40 15.45 -0.31 10.21
C GLN A 40 16.78 -0.63 10.91
N ALA A 41 17.54 -1.57 10.35
CA ALA A 41 18.80 -2.02 10.95
C ALA A 41 19.95 -1.03 10.73
N PHE A 42 19.86 -0.20 9.69
CA PHE A 42 20.87 0.78 9.31
C PHE A 42 20.28 2.18 9.33
N THR A 43 21.03 3.15 9.84
CA THR A 43 20.56 4.54 9.85
C THR A 43 20.54 5.13 8.45
N ASP A 44 19.69 6.14 8.24
CA ASP A 44 19.62 6.84 6.95
C ASP A 44 20.97 7.46 6.55
N SER A 45 21.77 7.89 7.54
CA SER A 45 23.13 8.39 7.32
C SER A 45 24.10 7.33 6.82
N GLN A 46 24.04 6.11 7.36
CA GLN A 46 24.86 4.98 6.92
C GLN A 46 24.50 4.59 5.48
N VAL A 47 23.21 4.57 5.15
CA VAL A 47 22.72 4.29 3.80
C VAL A 47 23.16 5.38 2.81
N ALA A 48 23.03 6.66 3.19
CA ALA A 48 23.47 7.77 2.35
C ALA A 48 24.99 7.78 2.11
N ASN A 49 25.78 7.44 3.13
CA ASN A 49 27.23 7.34 2.99
C ASN A 49 27.65 6.17 2.08
N ALA A 50 27.04 4.99 2.27
CA ALA A 50 27.30 3.83 1.42
C ALA A 50 26.95 4.12 -0.05
N ALA A 51 25.87 4.85 -0.32
CA ALA A 51 25.50 5.29 -1.67
C ALA A 51 26.57 6.19 -2.29
N ARG A 52 27.07 7.19 -1.55
CA ARG A 52 28.13 8.09 -2.03
C ARG A 52 29.42 7.36 -2.38
N LEU A 53 29.81 6.36 -1.57
CA LEU A 53 31.03 5.59 -1.81
C LEU A 53 30.91 4.74 -3.08
N ILE A 54 29.73 4.18 -3.34
CA ILE A 54 29.51 3.39 -4.56
C ILE A 54 29.43 4.29 -5.80
N ASP A 55 28.80 5.46 -5.68
CA ASP A 55 28.83 6.49 -6.73
C ASP A 55 30.27 6.98 -7.01
N ALA A 56 31.14 7.00 -6.00
CA ALA A 56 32.56 7.32 -6.13
C ALA A 56 33.41 6.17 -6.72
N GLY A 57 32.81 5.02 -7.02
CA GLY A 57 33.46 3.89 -7.67
C GLY A 57 33.98 2.80 -6.74
N GLU A 58 33.70 2.85 -5.44
CA GLU A 58 34.08 1.79 -4.50
C GLU A 58 33.29 0.50 -4.76
N PRO A 59 33.94 -0.69 -4.77
CA PRO A 59 33.26 -1.94 -5.03
C PRO A 59 32.31 -2.30 -3.87
N ALA A 60 31.03 -2.49 -4.19
CA ALA A 60 29.97 -2.87 -3.24
C ALA A 60 30.32 -4.12 -2.41
N THR A 61 31.11 -5.04 -2.96
CA THR A 61 31.61 -6.23 -2.27
C THR A 61 32.53 -5.88 -1.09
N GLN A 62 33.38 -4.88 -1.22
CA GLN A 62 34.30 -4.44 -0.18
C GLN A 62 33.55 -3.61 0.86
N LEU A 63 32.67 -2.72 0.41
CA LEU A 63 31.77 -1.97 1.28
C LEU A 63 30.92 -2.87 2.17
N ALA A 64 30.36 -3.96 1.64
CA ALA A 64 29.60 -4.93 2.43
C ALA A 64 30.43 -5.51 3.61
N ARG A 65 31.72 -5.79 3.37
CA ARG A 65 32.63 -6.32 4.39
C ARG A 65 32.95 -5.28 5.46
N VAL A 66 33.13 -4.02 5.07
CA VAL A 66 33.53 -2.93 5.98
C VAL A 66 32.34 -2.39 6.78
N THR A 67 31.18 -2.26 6.14
CA THR A 67 29.97 -1.65 6.75
C THR A 67 29.08 -2.67 7.48
N GLY A 68 29.33 -3.97 7.31
CA GLY A 68 28.46 -5.03 7.81
C GLY A 68 27.11 -5.11 7.08
N MET A 69 26.91 -4.32 6.02
CA MET A 69 25.73 -4.40 5.17
C MET A 69 25.80 -5.65 4.29
N SER A 70 24.66 -6.35 4.15
CA SER A 70 24.59 -7.42 3.17
C SER A 70 24.78 -6.86 1.76
N ARG A 71 25.44 -7.63 0.89
CA ARG A 71 25.51 -7.33 -0.54
C ARG A 71 24.12 -7.14 -1.14
N ALA A 72 23.10 -7.88 -0.68
CA ALA A 72 21.72 -7.72 -1.12
C ALA A 72 21.08 -6.41 -0.68
N THR A 73 21.64 -5.73 0.33
CA THR A 73 21.25 -4.36 0.71
C THR A 73 21.91 -3.33 -0.20
N LEU A 74 23.10 -3.62 -0.71
CA LEU A 74 23.87 -2.71 -1.58
C LEU A 74 23.54 -2.89 -3.08
N TYR A 75 23.31 -4.10 -3.58
CA TYR A 75 23.08 -4.34 -5.01
C TYR A 75 21.78 -3.80 -5.62
N PRO A 76 20.63 -3.75 -4.91
CA PRO A 76 19.45 -3.11 -5.47
C PRO A 76 19.69 -1.61 -5.41
N ASP A 77 20.07 -1.05 -6.56
CA ASP A 77 20.07 0.36 -6.93
C ASP A 77 19.77 1.27 -5.73
N PHE A 78 20.79 1.86 -5.09
CA PHE A 78 20.68 2.85 -4.00
C PHE A 78 19.67 3.97 -4.32
N ARG A 79 19.38 4.16 -5.61
CA ARG A 79 18.26 4.94 -6.16
C ARG A 79 16.89 4.60 -5.54
N THR A 80 16.65 3.34 -5.19
CA THR A 80 15.44 2.88 -4.50
C THR A 80 15.42 3.26 -3.02
N PHE A 81 16.57 3.26 -2.34
CA PHE A 81 16.71 3.78 -0.98
C PHE A 81 16.57 5.31 -0.93
N ARG A 82 16.88 6.02 -2.03
CA ARG A 82 16.62 7.45 -2.21
C ARG A 82 15.14 7.78 -2.45
N LYS A 83 14.22 6.82 -2.36
CA LYS A 83 12.82 7.18 -2.19
C LYS A 83 12.69 7.68 -0.76
N PRO A 84 12.45 8.99 -0.51
CA PRO A 84 12.01 9.42 0.80
C PRO A 84 10.85 8.51 1.18
N LYS A 85 10.82 8.02 2.43
CA LYS A 85 9.75 7.19 2.99
C LYS A 85 8.48 7.60 2.28
N GLN A 86 7.95 6.72 1.41
CA GLN A 86 6.71 7.01 0.73
C GLN A 86 5.69 7.15 1.85
N GLN A 87 5.49 8.38 2.29
CA GLN A 87 4.29 8.80 2.98
C GLN A 87 3.20 8.21 2.10
N PRO A 88 2.34 7.34 2.66
CA PRO A 88 1.39 6.61 1.86
C PRO A 88 0.72 7.65 0.98
N ARG A 89 0.91 7.52 -0.35
CA ARG A 89 0.15 8.33 -1.29
C ARG A 89 -1.25 8.22 -0.77
N SER A 90 -1.79 9.35 -0.34
CA SER A 90 -3.15 9.47 0.07
C SER A 90 -3.98 9.10 -1.17
N ARG A 91 -4.19 7.80 -1.36
CA ARG A 91 -5.45 7.28 -1.85
C ARG A 91 -6.43 7.60 -0.73
N VAL A 92 -6.69 8.91 -0.55
CA VAL A 92 -8.03 9.38 -0.27
C VAL A 92 -8.86 8.57 -1.23
N GLY A 93 -9.62 7.62 -0.68
CA GLY A 93 -10.42 6.72 -1.47
C GLY A 93 -11.11 7.58 -2.50
N ARG A 94 -10.90 7.27 -3.79
CA ARG A 94 -11.80 7.81 -4.81
C ARG A 94 -13.18 7.44 -4.28
N PRO A 95 -14.07 8.41 -3.96
CA PRO A 95 -15.39 8.06 -3.48
C PRO A 95 -15.97 7.08 -4.48
N PRO A 96 -16.72 6.05 -4.04
CA PRO A 96 -17.37 5.15 -4.98
C PRO A 96 -18.06 6.03 -6.00
N SER A 97 -17.74 5.87 -7.28
CA SER A 97 -18.47 6.53 -8.35
C SER A 97 -19.92 6.08 -8.16
N ILE A 98 -20.73 6.93 -7.55
CA ILE A 98 -22.17 6.77 -7.55
C ILE A 98 -22.51 6.93 -9.02
N SER A 99 -22.63 5.81 -9.73
CA SER A 99 -23.28 5.79 -11.02
C SER A 99 -24.61 6.52 -10.81
N PRO A 100 -24.93 7.56 -11.60
CA PRO A 100 -26.21 8.23 -11.46
C PRO A 100 -27.30 7.17 -11.60
N LEU A 101 -28.11 7.05 -10.56
CA LEU A 101 -29.30 6.23 -10.50
C LEU A 101 -30.07 6.45 -11.80
N ALA A 102 -30.24 5.39 -12.59
CA ALA A 102 -30.99 5.47 -13.84
C ALA A 102 -32.35 6.12 -13.56
N PRO A 103 -32.81 7.09 -14.38
CA PRO A 103 -34.10 7.71 -14.17
C PRO A 103 -35.18 6.61 -14.24
N LEU A 104 -36.00 6.54 -13.20
CA LEU A 104 -37.19 5.69 -13.17
C LEU A 104 -38.03 5.98 -14.43
N PRO A 105 -38.56 4.95 -15.11
CA PRO A 105 -39.41 5.17 -16.27
C PRO A 105 -40.64 5.97 -15.84
N GLY A 106 -40.78 7.18 -16.39
CA GLY A 106 -41.94 8.04 -16.16
C GLY A 106 -43.24 7.41 -16.69
N PRO A 107 -44.42 7.88 -16.23
CA PRO A 107 -45.69 7.28 -16.58
C PRO A 107 -46.01 7.49 -18.07
N PHE A 108 -46.28 6.38 -18.75
CA PHE A 108 -46.95 6.21 -20.04
C PHE A 108 -47.56 7.48 -20.65
N ARG A 109 -46.95 8.01 -21.72
CA ARG A 109 -47.63 8.89 -22.66
C ARG A 109 -48.65 8.07 -23.45
N ARG A 110 -49.94 8.37 -23.26
CA ARG A 110 -51.02 8.04 -24.21
C ARG A 110 -50.70 8.69 -25.55
N THR A 111 -50.32 7.89 -26.54
CA THR A 111 -50.46 8.27 -27.95
C THR A 111 -51.85 7.87 -28.41
N GLY A 112 -52.58 8.86 -28.92
CA GLY A 112 -53.94 8.71 -29.42
C GLY A 112 -54.00 7.73 -30.57
N LEU A 113 -55.03 6.89 -30.53
CA LEU A 113 -55.53 6.12 -31.65
C LEU A 113 -56.12 7.12 -32.66
N LEU A 114 -55.54 7.17 -33.86
CA LEU A 114 -56.27 7.59 -35.05
C LEU A 114 -57.31 6.51 -35.36
N ARG A 115 -58.60 6.83 -35.22
CA ARG A 115 -59.63 6.50 -36.22
C ARG A 115 -60.89 7.31 -35.99
#